data_AF-A0A0P4VYB4-F1
#
_entry.id   AF-A0A0P4VYB4-F1
#
_cell.length_a   1.000
_cell.length_b   1.000
_cell.length_c   1.000
_cell.angle_alpha   90.00
_cell.angle_beta   90.00
_cell.angle_gamma   90.00
#
_symmetry.space_group_name_H-M   'P 1'
#
loop_
_entity.id
_entity.type
_entity.pdbx_description
1 polymer ?
#
loop_
_entity_poly.entity_id
_entity_poly.type
_entity_poly.pdbx_seq_one_letter_code
_entity_poly.pdbx_strand_id
1 'polypeptide(L)'
;MCGFQATVMRFFLSGPLSYVWNMSWQTSCAKNWWKDVTFVNNFIPDGGSCLPQTWYIAADMQMYLVAPLIILPLYFYEDIGKAWLLLLTALSAIIPAAIIYDKDLPPTTLISIDFSLYQKYFDLVYLPPWTRASPWLAGVWVGYIFFKQGNTRYKMSPLVVTVGWTLAAITGLLVVFGMYSYNHFVSPTPYELMSRLTYGGLHRLAWGAALGWLVFACHNGYGDPGSSPRKPAVQENVEPHVSTNGVSNPVFMTENSITTEKTLKASKIVTAL
;
A
#
# COMPACT_ATOMS: atom_id res chain seq x y z
N MET A 1 21.12 -5.48 -9.15
CA MET A 1 20.44 -6.59 -9.89
C MET A 1 20.44 -6.37 -11.40
N CYS A 2 20.11 -5.17 -11.93
CA CYS A 2 20.11 -4.92 -13.37
C CYS A 2 21.45 -5.23 -14.05
N GLY A 3 22.58 -4.79 -13.47
CA GLY A 3 23.91 -5.10 -14.01
C GLY A 3 24.21 -6.60 -14.10
N PHE A 4 23.79 -7.38 -13.09
CA PHE A 4 23.92 -8.83 -13.12
C PHE A 4 23.11 -9.46 -14.26
N GLN A 5 21.84 -9.07 -14.43
CA GLN A 5 21.01 -9.58 -15.53
C GLN A 5 21.50 -9.12 -16.92
N ALA A 6 21.96 -7.88 -17.02
CA ALA A 6 22.45 -7.31 -18.26
C ALA A 6 23.79 -7.90 -18.72
N THR A 7 24.65 -8.39 -17.82
CA THR A 7 26.03 -8.75 -18.19
C THR A 7 26.45 -10.17 -17.80
N VAL A 8 26.11 -10.59 -16.59
CA VAL A 8 26.66 -11.82 -15.98
C VAL A 8 25.73 -13.03 -16.17
N MET A 9 24.41 -12.82 -16.12
CA MET A 9 23.41 -13.90 -16.11
C MET A 9 23.53 -14.86 -17.31
N ARG A 10 23.95 -14.36 -18.47
CA ARG A 10 24.16 -15.17 -19.69
C ARG A 10 25.18 -16.31 -19.52
N PHE A 11 26.11 -16.19 -18.59
CA PHE A 11 27.13 -17.22 -18.32
C PHE A 11 26.62 -18.33 -17.41
N PHE A 12 25.56 -18.06 -16.63
CA PHE A 12 24.91 -19.03 -15.75
C PHE A 12 23.73 -19.75 -16.41
N LEU A 13 23.20 -19.20 -17.51
CA LEU A 13 22.08 -19.77 -18.23
C LEU A 13 22.56 -20.77 -19.28
N SER A 14 22.31 -22.06 -19.01
CA SER A 14 22.45 -23.16 -19.96
C SER A 14 21.10 -23.81 -20.25
N GLY A 15 20.92 -24.34 -21.47
CA GLY A 15 19.72 -25.08 -21.86
C GLY A 15 18.81 -24.34 -22.85
N PRO A 16 17.64 -24.91 -23.21
CA PRO A 16 16.81 -24.44 -24.32
C PRO A 16 16.33 -22.98 -24.18
N LEU A 17 16.11 -22.51 -22.95
CA LEU A 17 15.69 -21.14 -22.67
C LEU A 17 16.82 -20.09 -22.74
N SER A 18 18.09 -20.53 -22.69
CA SER A 18 19.25 -19.61 -22.67
C SER A 18 19.34 -18.76 -23.95
N TYR A 19 18.96 -19.34 -25.09
CA TYR A 19 18.92 -18.65 -26.37
C TYR A 19 17.92 -17.48 -26.37
N VAL A 20 16.70 -17.74 -25.90
CA VAL A 20 15.63 -16.73 -25.80
C VAL A 20 16.02 -15.62 -24.82
N TRP A 21 16.64 -15.99 -23.70
CA TRP A 21 17.14 -15.02 -22.73
C TRP A 21 18.21 -14.11 -23.33
N ASN A 22 19.24 -14.69 -23.94
CA ASN A 22 20.38 -13.92 -24.45
C ASN A 22 20.01 -13.01 -25.63
N MET A 23 19.10 -13.46 -26.51
CA MET A 23 18.72 -12.70 -27.70
C MET A 23 17.70 -11.60 -27.42
N SER A 24 16.73 -11.86 -26.54
CA SER A 24 15.60 -10.95 -26.29
C SER A 24 15.75 -10.22 -24.97
N TRP A 25 15.78 -10.96 -23.86
CA TRP A 25 15.73 -10.39 -22.51
C TRP A 25 16.99 -9.62 -22.14
N GLN A 26 18.17 -10.19 -22.38
CA GLN A 26 19.44 -9.55 -22.04
C GLN A 26 19.66 -8.28 -22.88
N THR A 27 19.40 -8.34 -24.19
CA THR A 27 19.52 -7.18 -25.08
C THR A 27 18.57 -6.06 -24.67
N SER A 28 17.30 -6.39 -24.38
CA SER A 28 16.33 -5.42 -23.90
C SER A 28 16.71 -4.84 -22.54
N CYS A 29 17.17 -5.68 -21.60
CA CYS A 29 17.64 -5.23 -20.30
C CYS A 29 18.86 -4.30 -20.43
N ALA A 30 19.87 -4.65 -21.23
CA ALA A 30 21.05 -3.81 -21.44
C ALA A 30 20.71 -2.44 -22.05
N LYS A 31 19.61 -2.35 -22.82
CA LYS A 31 19.10 -1.09 -23.37
C LYS A 31 18.25 -0.29 -22.37
N ASN A 32 17.46 -0.97 -21.54
CA ASN A 32 16.41 -0.35 -20.73
C ASN A 32 16.67 -0.34 -19.21
N TRP A 33 17.80 -0.85 -18.72
CA TRP A 33 18.11 -0.95 -17.29
C TRP A 33 17.96 0.35 -16.52
N TRP A 34 18.23 1.49 -17.18
CA TRP A 34 18.17 2.80 -16.57
C TRP A 34 16.75 3.14 -16.09
N LYS A 35 15.71 2.62 -16.77
CA LYS A 35 14.31 2.86 -16.39
C LYS A 35 13.97 2.28 -15.02
N ASP A 36 14.56 1.13 -14.69
CA ASP A 36 14.38 0.49 -13.38
C ASP A 36 15.10 1.27 -12.27
N VAL A 37 16.26 1.86 -12.59
CA VAL A 37 17.05 2.65 -11.63
C VAL A 37 16.45 4.03 -11.40
N THR A 38 15.90 4.67 -12.44
CA THR A 38 15.24 5.97 -12.33
C THR A 38 13.78 5.88 -11.93
N PHE A 39 13.26 4.67 -11.69
CA PHE A 39 11.87 4.43 -11.29
C PHE A 39 10.84 4.98 -12.29
N VAL A 40 11.08 4.84 -13.60
CA VAL A 40 10.14 5.26 -14.67
C VAL A 40 9.62 4.10 -15.50
N ASN A 41 10.00 2.87 -15.15
CA ASN A 41 9.64 1.63 -15.85
C ASN A 41 8.14 1.28 -15.83
N ASN A 42 7.33 1.96 -15.02
CA ASN A 42 5.87 1.86 -15.01
C ASN A 42 5.15 3.04 -15.72
N PHE A 43 5.87 4.10 -16.11
CA PHE A 43 5.36 5.23 -16.90
C PHE A 43 5.71 5.13 -18.38
N ILE A 44 6.86 4.53 -18.69
CA ILE A 44 7.37 4.39 -20.06
C ILE A 44 7.27 2.91 -20.45
N PRO A 45 6.09 2.44 -20.92
CA PRO A 45 5.89 1.04 -21.28
C PRO A 45 6.73 0.61 -22.50
N ASP A 46 7.13 1.56 -23.34
CA ASP A 46 7.78 1.30 -24.62
C ASP A 46 9.11 0.56 -24.49
N GLY A 47 9.20 -0.63 -25.06
CA GLY A 47 10.44 -1.42 -25.10
C GLY A 47 10.75 -2.19 -23.82
N GLY A 48 9.85 -2.20 -22.84
CA GLY A 48 9.96 -2.99 -21.60
C GLY A 48 10.98 -2.45 -20.60
N SER A 49 11.16 -3.22 -19.53
CA SER A 49 12.09 -2.96 -18.42
C SER A 49 13.09 -4.11 -18.26
N CYS A 50 14.26 -3.84 -17.66
CA CYS A 50 15.23 -4.90 -17.39
C CYS A 50 14.72 -5.85 -16.31
N LEU A 51 14.12 -5.30 -15.25
CA LEU A 51 13.57 -6.07 -14.14
C LEU A 51 12.06 -5.82 -14.07
N PRO A 52 11.23 -6.62 -14.77
CA PRO A 52 9.79 -6.44 -14.81
C PRO A 52 9.20 -6.26 -13.42
N GLN A 53 9.58 -7.10 -12.46
CA GLN A 53 9.09 -7.04 -11.08
C GLN A 53 9.33 -5.69 -10.40
N THR A 54 10.31 -4.87 -10.79
CA THR A 54 10.59 -3.61 -10.08
C THR A 54 9.59 -2.49 -10.36
N TRP A 55 8.60 -2.73 -11.23
CA TRP A 55 7.51 -1.79 -11.48
C TRP A 55 6.81 -1.35 -10.17
N TYR A 56 6.68 -2.23 -9.17
CA TYR A 56 6.04 -1.89 -7.90
C TYR A 56 6.92 -0.99 -7.03
N ILE A 57 8.24 -1.17 -7.07
CA ILE A 57 9.18 -0.31 -6.34
C ILE A 57 9.14 1.09 -6.93
N ALA A 58 9.06 1.21 -8.25
CA ALA A 58 8.88 2.49 -8.92
C ALA A 58 7.57 3.17 -8.51
N ALA A 59 6.47 2.43 -8.50
CA ALA A 59 5.18 2.96 -8.02
C ALA A 59 5.27 3.46 -6.57
N ASP A 60 5.91 2.71 -5.67
CA ASP A 60 6.06 3.10 -4.27
C ASP A 60 6.90 4.38 -4.10
N MET A 61 8.02 4.49 -4.82
CA MET A 61 8.85 5.70 -4.80
C MET A 61 8.09 6.92 -5.31
N GLN A 62 7.30 6.76 -6.38
CA GLN A 62 6.48 7.84 -6.94
C GLN A 62 5.39 8.28 -5.97
N MET A 63 4.68 7.32 -5.34
CA MET A 63 3.67 7.63 -4.33
C MET A 63 4.28 8.26 -3.08
N TYR A 64 5.50 7.86 -2.69
CA TYR A 64 6.24 8.50 -1.61
C TYR A 64 6.53 9.98 -1.90
N LEU A 65 6.94 10.31 -3.13
CA LEU A 65 7.14 11.71 -3.54
C LEU A 65 5.84 12.53 -3.51
N VAL A 66 4.69 11.90 -3.76
CA VAL A 66 3.36 12.54 -3.69
C VAL A 66 2.82 12.62 -2.25
N ALA A 67 3.33 11.80 -1.32
CA ALA A 67 2.84 11.70 0.04
C ALA A 67 2.72 13.04 0.79
N PRO A 68 3.67 14.01 0.67
CA PRO A 68 3.52 15.32 1.32
C PRO A 68 2.25 16.06 0.93
N LEU A 69 1.78 15.92 -0.33
CA LEU A 69 0.55 16.56 -0.81
C LEU A 69 -0.72 15.97 -0.15
N ILE A 70 -0.61 14.80 0.48
CA ILE A 70 -1.70 14.15 1.22
C ILE A 70 -1.53 14.38 2.72
N ILE A 71 -0.32 14.21 3.23
CA ILE A 71 -0.01 14.27 4.66
C ILE A 71 -0.08 15.71 5.18
N LEU A 72 0.41 16.71 4.45
CA LEU A 72 0.43 18.09 4.93
C LEU A 72 -0.99 18.66 5.15
N PRO A 73 -1.95 18.53 4.19
CA PRO A 73 -3.33 18.92 4.45
C PRO A 73 -3.95 18.16 5.63
N LEU A 74 -3.66 16.86 5.75
CA LEU A 74 -4.18 16.02 6.84
C LEU A 74 -3.62 16.43 8.22
N TYR A 75 -2.39 16.94 8.26
CA TYR A 75 -1.75 17.40 9.48
C TYR A 75 -2.20 18.81 9.91
N PHE A 76 -2.27 19.76 8.97
CA PHE A 76 -2.58 21.16 9.28
C PHE A 76 -4.08 21.47 9.29
N TYR A 77 -4.85 20.85 8.40
CA TYR A 77 -6.28 21.12 8.20
C TYR A 77 -7.06 19.81 8.18
N GLU A 78 -7.16 19.17 9.34
CA GLU A 78 -7.62 17.77 9.46
C GLU A 78 -8.90 17.45 8.69
N ASP A 79 -9.95 18.26 8.80
CA ASP A 79 -11.22 17.98 8.11
C ASP A 79 -11.12 18.09 6.59
N ILE A 80 -10.40 19.11 6.10
CA ILE A 80 -10.11 19.28 4.67
C ILE A 80 -9.22 18.14 4.18
N GLY A 81 -8.21 17.75 4.96
CA GLY A 81 -7.30 16.65 4.64
C GLY A 81 -7.99 15.30 4.61
N LYS A 82 -8.93 15.02 5.53
CA LYS A 82 -9.76 13.81 5.49
C LYS A 82 -10.67 13.79 4.26
N ALA A 83 -11.29 14.91 3.93
CA ALA A 83 -12.11 15.03 2.72
C ALA A 83 -11.27 14.82 1.45
N TRP A 84 -10.06 15.40 1.40
CA TRP A 84 -9.10 15.22 0.32
C TRP A 84 -8.65 13.76 0.18
N LEU A 85 -8.28 13.11 1.29
CA LEU A 85 -7.89 11.70 1.30
C LEU A 85 -9.05 10.79 0.88
N LEU A 86 -10.28 11.08 1.30
CA LEU A 86 -11.47 10.35 0.89
C LEU A 86 -11.72 10.48 -0.62
N LEU A 87 -11.59 11.69 -1.16
CA LEU A 87 -11.70 11.95 -2.59
C LEU A 87 -10.66 11.14 -3.38
N LEU A 88 -9.39 11.18 -2.97
CA LEU A 88 -8.33 10.40 -3.62
C LEU A 88 -8.59 8.90 -3.54
N THR A 89 -9.10 8.41 -2.41
CA THR A 89 -9.45 6.99 -2.21
C THR A 89 -10.61 6.56 -3.13
N ALA A 90 -11.61 7.43 -3.32
CA ALA A 90 -12.69 7.15 -4.25
C ALA A 90 -12.19 7.14 -5.70
N LEU A 91 -11.36 8.13 -6.07
CA LEU A 91 -10.78 8.22 -7.41
C LEU A 91 -9.89 7.01 -7.73
N SER A 92 -9.12 6.49 -6.77
CA SER A 92 -8.27 5.33 -6.99
C SER A 92 -9.04 4.04 -7.31
N ALA A 93 -10.32 3.96 -6.94
CA ALA A 93 -11.22 2.87 -7.33
C ALA A 93 -12.00 3.17 -8.62
N ILE A 94 -12.42 4.43 -8.82
CA ILE A 94 -13.21 4.85 -9.98
C ILE A 94 -12.38 4.86 -11.25
N ILE A 95 -11.14 5.37 -11.23
CA ILE A 95 -10.26 5.48 -12.40
C ILE A 95 -10.03 4.12 -13.07
N PRO A 96 -9.57 3.05 -12.36
CA PRO A 96 -9.40 1.75 -13.00
C PRO A 96 -10.72 1.18 -13.55
N ALA A 97 -11.85 1.37 -12.85
CA ALA A 97 -13.16 0.93 -13.35
C ALA A 97 -13.55 1.68 -14.65
N ALA A 98 -13.32 2.98 -14.71
CA ALA A 98 -13.59 3.80 -15.89
C ALA A 98 -12.71 3.40 -17.09
N ILE A 99 -11.42 3.14 -16.87
CA ILE A 99 -10.52 2.64 -17.91
C ILE A 99 -10.98 1.27 -18.40
N ILE A 100 -11.37 0.38 -17.48
CA ILE A 100 -11.88 -0.96 -17.82
C ILE A 100 -13.15 -0.89 -18.67
N TYR A 101 -14.05 0.05 -18.37
CA TYR A 101 -15.25 0.30 -19.14
C TYR A 101 -14.94 0.83 -20.55
N ASP A 102 -14.19 1.92 -20.63
CA ASP A 102 -13.89 2.62 -21.89
C ASP A 102 -13.07 1.76 -22.86
N LYS A 103 -12.12 0.98 -22.35
CA LYS A 103 -11.17 0.22 -23.16
C LYS A 103 -11.57 -1.24 -23.41
N ASP A 104 -12.78 -1.59 -22.98
CA ASP A 104 -13.36 -2.92 -23.00
C ASP A 104 -12.43 -4.01 -22.41
N LEU A 105 -11.88 -3.75 -21.21
CA LEU A 105 -10.89 -4.62 -20.59
C LEU A 105 -11.52 -5.67 -19.64
N PRO A 106 -10.82 -6.79 -19.39
CA PRO A 106 -11.22 -7.77 -18.37
C PRO A 106 -11.11 -7.17 -16.95
N PRO A 107 -11.80 -7.77 -15.95
CA PRO A 107 -11.71 -7.32 -14.55
C PRO A 107 -10.28 -7.41 -13.99
N THR A 108 -9.56 -8.45 -14.40
CA THR A 108 -8.21 -8.78 -13.93
C THR A 108 -7.48 -9.63 -14.97
N THR A 109 -6.23 -9.97 -14.69
CA THR A 109 -5.47 -10.94 -15.47
C THR A 109 -6.02 -12.34 -15.24
N LEU A 110 -6.62 -12.94 -16.26
CA LEU A 110 -7.21 -14.27 -16.23
C LEU A 110 -6.48 -15.18 -17.21
N ILE A 111 -6.59 -16.50 -17.05
CA ILE A 111 -5.87 -17.46 -17.90
C ILE A 111 -6.35 -17.46 -19.37
N SER A 112 -7.60 -17.06 -19.63
CA SER A 112 -8.24 -17.05 -20.95
C SER A 112 -7.89 -15.84 -21.83
N ILE A 113 -7.25 -14.80 -21.28
CA ILE A 113 -7.03 -13.57 -22.04
C ILE A 113 -5.88 -13.75 -23.05
N ASP A 114 -6.07 -13.23 -24.25
CA ASP A 114 -5.02 -13.22 -25.25
C ASP A 114 -3.90 -12.23 -24.89
N PHE A 115 -2.74 -12.41 -25.52
CA PHE A 115 -1.56 -11.60 -25.22
C PHE A 115 -1.75 -10.11 -25.50
N SER A 116 -2.55 -9.73 -26.50
CA SER A 116 -2.76 -8.32 -26.84
C SER A 116 -3.62 -7.61 -25.80
N LEU A 117 -4.68 -8.28 -25.34
CA LEU A 117 -5.55 -7.78 -24.28
C LEU A 117 -4.83 -7.78 -22.92
N TYR A 118 -4.00 -8.80 -22.66
CA TYR A 118 -3.08 -8.83 -21.51
C TYR A 118 -2.18 -7.60 -21.48
N GLN A 119 -1.48 -7.31 -22.58
CA GLN A 119 -0.55 -6.19 -22.66
C GLN A 119 -1.27 -4.85 -22.45
N LYS A 120 -2.43 -4.68 -23.10
CA LYS A 120 -3.27 -3.48 -22.94
C LYS A 120 -3.76 -3.30 -21.49
N TYR A 121 -4.15 -4.38 -20.81
CA TYR A 121 -4.50 -4.34 -19.39
C TYR A 121 -3.29 -3.94 -18.54
N PHE A 122 -2.11 -4.49 -18.84
CA PHE A 122 -0.89 -4.18 -18.12
C PHE A 122 -0.53 -2.70 -18.20
N ASP A 123 -0.51 -2.16 -19.41
CA ASP A 123 -0.08 -0.79 -19.68
C ASP A 123 -1.08 0.26 -19.17
N LEU A 124 -2.38 -0.06 -19.19
CA LEU A 124 -3.43 0.92 -18.83
C LEU A 124 -3.95 0.78 -17.39
N VAL A 125 -3.88 -0.42 -16.79
CA VAL A 125 -4.53 -0.71 -15.50
C VAL A 125 -3.55 -1.28 -14.47
N TYR A 126 -2.61 -2.14 -14.86
CA TYR A 126 -1.77 -2.84 -13.88
C TYR A 126 -0.52 -2.07 -13.45
N LEU A 127 0.19 -1.48 -14.41
CA LEU A 127 1.47 -0.78 -14.18
C LEU A 127 1.31 0.65 -13.65
N PRO A 128 0.37 1.47 -14.15
CA PRO A 128 0.33 2.87 -13.77
C PRO A 128 0.08 3.07 -12.27
N PRO A 129 0.78 4.01 -11.61
CA PRO A 129 0.66 4.19 -10.16
C PRO A 129 -0.75 4.63 -9.75
N TRP A 130 -1.45 5.43 -10.57
CA TRP A 130 -2.79 5.96 -10.24
C TRP A 130 -3.89 4.89 -10.19
N THR A 131 -3.79 3.82 -10.97
CA THR A 131 -4.71 2.66 -10.91
C THR A 131 -4.34 1.65 -9.82
N ARG A 132 -3.17 1.84 -9.19
CA ARG A 132 -2.62 0.99 -8.13
C ARG A 132 -2.54 1.69 -6.78
N ALA A 133 -2.96 2.95 -6.67
CA ALA A 133 -2.87 3.75 -5.46
C ALA A 133 -3.81 3.28 -4.33
N SER A 134 -4.88 2.52 -4.63
CA SER A 134 -5.89 2.10 -3.64
C SER A 134 -5.34 1.45 -2.35
N PRO A 135 -4.51 0.39 -2.40
CA PRO A 135 -3.92 -0.19 -1.19
C PRO A 135 -2.96 0.77 -0.47
N TRP A 136 -2.26 1.63 -1.19
CA TRP A 136 -1.39 2.64 -0.59
C TRP A 136 -2.19 3.68 0.19
N LEU A 137 -3.30 4.19 -0.37
CA LEU A 137 -4.22 5.10 0.30
C LEU A 137 -4.92 4.45 1.51
N ALA A 138 -5.27 3.17 1.43
CA ALA A 138 -5.74 2.42 2.60
C ALA A 138 -4.69 2.39 3.72
N GLY A 139 -3.41 2.24 3.37
CA GLY A 139 -2.30 2.37 4.30
C GLY A 139 -2.19 3.77 4.92
N VAL A 140 -2.42 4.84 4.13
CA VAL A 140 -2.45 6.23 4.65
C VAL A 140 -3.57 6.41 5.68
N TRP A 141 -4.77 5.86 5.45
CA TRP A 141 -5.85 5.88 6.44
C TRP A 141 -5.45 5.19 7.75
N VAL A 142 -4.86 3.99 7.67
CA VAL A 142 -4.39 3.26 8.85
C VAL A 142 -3.27 4.03 9.57
N GLY A 143 -2.33 4.60 8.83
CA GLY A 143 -1.26 5.43 9.38
C GLY A 143 -1.79 6.67 10.08
N TYR A 144 -2.81 7.31 9.52
CA TYR A 144 -3.51 8.43 10.15
C TYR A 144 -4.19 8.02 11.46
N ILE A 145 -4.87 6.87 11.48
CA ILE A 145 -5.48 6.32 12.71
C ILE A 145 -4.41 6.10 13.78
N PHE A 146 -3.27 5.49 13.43
CA PHE A 146 -2.16 5.29 14.36
C PHE A 146 -1.54 6.60 14.86
N PHE A 147 -1.41 7.59 13.97
CA PHE A 147 -0.92 8.92 14.36
C PHE A 147 -1.84 9.57 15.41
N LYS A 148 -3.17 9.45 15.25
CA LYS A 148 -4.16 9.96 16.22
C LYS A 148 -4.23 9.14 17.50
N GLN A 149 -4.01 7.83 17.40
CA GLN A 149 -3.99 6.90 18.52
C GLN A 149 -2.83 7.19 19.49
N GLY A 150 -1.69 7.63 18.99
CA GLY A 150 -0.48 7.84 19.78
C GLY A 150 0.00 6.54 20.43
N ASN A 151 0.42 6.61 21.70
CA ASN A 151 0.91 5.45 22.45
C ASN A 151 -0.20 4.63 23.14
N THR A 152 -1.46 5.07 23.04
CA THR A 152 -2.56 4.37 23.69
C THR A 152 -3.04 3.21 22.82
N ARG A 153 -3.62 2.15 23.40
CA ARG A 153 -4.26 1.07 22.63
C ARG A 153 -5.77 1.27 22.63
N TYR A 154 -6.41 1.09 21.48
CA TYR A 154 -7.87 1.08 21.40
C TYR A 154 -8.42 -0.13 22.14
N LYS A 155 -9.36 0.11 23.06
CA LYS A 155 -10.14 -0.95 23.70
C LYS A 155 -11.39 -1.19 22.88
N MET A 156 -11.41 -2.27 22.13
CA MET A 156 -12.56 -2.72 21.33
C MET A 156 -13.30 -3.84 22.04
N SER A 157 -14.62 -3.91 21.84
CA SER A 157 -15.42 -5.03 22.32
C SER A 157 -15.10 -6.30 21.51
N PRO A 158 -15.25 -7.51 22.09
CA PRO A 158 -15.05 -8.76 21.36
C PRO A 158 -15.90 -8.85 20.09
N LEU A 159 -17.10 -8.28 20.10
CA LEU A 159 -17.98 -8.24 18.93
C LEU A 159 -17.34 -7.49 17.75
N VAL A 160 -16.78 -6.30 17.99
CA VAL A 160 -16.13 -5.50 16.94
C VAL A 160 -14.94 -6.25 16.36
N VAL A 161 -14.15 -6.90 17.22
CA VAL A 161 -12.98 -7.68 16.81
C VAL A 161 -13.38 -8.86 15.93
N THR A 162 -14.37 -9.65 16.38
CA THR A 162 -14.86 -10.82 15.63
C THR A 162 -15.50 -10.43 14.31
N VAL A 163 -16.33 -9.38 14.29
CA VAL A 163 -16.93 -8.86 13.05
C VAL A 163 -15.86 -8.37 12.09
N GLY A 164 -14.88 -7.60 12.57
CA GLY A 164 -13.79 -7.10 11.73
C GLY A 164 -12.96 -8.22 11.11
N TRP A 165 -12.57 -9.25 11.89
CA TRP A 165 -11.86 -10.41 11.37
C TRP A 165 -12.69 -11.21 10.37
N THR A 166 -13.99 -11.39 10.64
CA THR A 166 -14.91 -12.08 9.72
C THR A 166 -15.03 -11.34 8.40
N LEU A 167 -15.24 -10.02 8.44
CA LEU A 167 -15.33 -9.17 7.25
C LEU A 167 -14.01 -9.16 6.46
N ALA A 168 -12.86 -9.07 7.15
CA ALA A 168 -11.55 -9.12 6.49
C ALA A 168 -11.30 -10.47 5.81
N ALA A 169 -11.66 -11.59 6.47
CA ALA A 169 -11.52 -12.92 5.91
C ALA A 169 -12.44 -13.13 4.70
N ILE A 170 -13.73 -12.78 4.80
CA ILE A 170 -14.68 -12.84 3.68
C ILE A 170 -14.18 -11.98 2.52
N THR A 171 -13.74 -10.75 2.80
CA THR A 171 -13.20 -9.84 1.78
C THR A 171 -11.98 -10.45 1.08
N GLY A 172 -11.03 -11.00 1.84
CA GLY A 172 -9.86 -11.68 1.28
C GLY A 172 -10.23 -12.86 0.40
N LEU A 173 -11.18 -13.70 0.83
CA LEU A 173 -11.69 -14.82 0.04
C LEU A 173 -12.38 -14.34 -1.24
N LEU A 174 -13.21 -13.30 -1.19
CA LEU A 174 -13.86 -12.72 -2.37
C LEU A 174 -12.85 -12.10 -3.34
N VAL A 175 -11.79 -11.45 -2.85
CA VAL A 175 -10.75 -10.90 -3.72
C VAL A 175 -10.00 -12.04 -4.43
N VAL A 176 -9.64 -13.12 -3.72
CA VAL A 176 -8.86 -14.23 -4.29
C VAL A 176 -9.71 -15.12 -5.19
N PHE A 177 -10.90 -15.51 -4.76
CA PHE A 177 -11.74 -16.51 -5.43
C PHE A 177 -12.91 -15.91 -6.22
N GLY A 178 -13.18 -14.60 -6.11
CA GLY A 178 -14.35 -13.97 -6.72
C GLY A 178 -14.39 -14.03 -8.25
N MET A 179 -13.24 -14.19 -8.91
CA MET A 179 -13.15 -14.36 -10.37
C MET A 179 -12.97 -15.81 -10.82
N TYR A 180 -13.17 -16.79 -9.92
CA TYR A 180 -12.99 -18.20 -10.23
C TYR A 180 -13.80 -18.66 -11.46
N SER A 181 -15.06 -18.23 -11.57
CA SER A 181 -15.96 -18.57 -12.70
C SER A 181 -15.47 -18.07 -14.06
N TYR A 182 -14.57 -17.08 -14.09
CA TYR A 182 -13.98 -16.53 -15.30
C TYR A 182 -12.57 -17.06 -15.59
N ASN A 183 -11.94 -17.74 -14.62
CA ASN A 183 -10.54 -18.16 -14.71
C ASN A 183 -10.39 -19.59 -15.28
N HIS A 184 -10.91 -19.81 -16.49
CA HIS A 184 -10.82 -21.06 -17.23
C HIS A 184 -10.04 -20.88 -18.55
N PHE A 185 -9.41 -21.93 -19.08
CA PHE A 185 -8.66 -21.85 -20.35
C PHE A 185 -9.49 -21.34 -21.53
N VAL A 186 -10.78 -21.70 -21.55
CA VAL A 186 -11.78 -21.15 -22.46
C VAL A 186 -12.86 -20.54 -21.56
N SER A 187 -13.05 -19.22 -21.64
CA SER A 187 -14.09 -18.58 -20.84
C SER A 187 -15.46 -19.06 -21.33
N PRO A 188 -16.28 -19.69 -20.48
CA PRO A 188 -17.58 -20.22 -20.88
C PRO A 188 -18.59 -19.09 -21.15
N THR A 189 -18.33 -17.89 -20.65
CA THR A 189 -19.23 -16.73 -20.74
C THR A 189 -18.43 -15.43 -20.93
N PRO A 190 -19.04 -14.40 -21.56
CA PRO A 190 -18.45 -13.06 -21.59
C PRO A 190 -18.44 -12.45 -20.19
N TYR A 191 -17.50 -11.55 -19.93
CA TYR A 191 -17.39 -10.85 -18.65
C TYR A 191 -18.58 -9.92 -18.44
N GLU A 192 -19.37 -10.18 -17.41
CA GLU A 192 -20.49 -9.31 -17.04
C GLU A 192 -19.99 -7.92 -16.66
N LEU A 193 -20.72 -6.89 -17.10
CA LEU A 193 -20.35 -5.50 -16.86
C LEU A 193 -20.17 -5.22 -15.36
N MET A 194 -21.09 -5.69 -14.52
CA MET A 194 -21.01 -5.45 -13.08
C MET A 194 -19.77 -6.11 -12.47
N SER A 195 -19.47 -7.36 -12.83
CA SER A 195 -18.26 -8.06 -12.38
C SER A 195 -16.99 -7.32 -12.79
N ARG A 196 -16.93 -6.80 -14.03
CA ARG A 196 -15.80 -6.03 -14.54
C ARG A 196 -15.52 -4.78 -13.72
N LEU A 197 -16.57 -3.97 -13.51
CA LEU A 197 -16.42 -2.66 -12.86
C LEU A 197 -16.21 -2.79 -11.36
N THR A 198 -17.02 -3.63 -10.71
CA THR A 198 -16.93 -3.82 -9.26
C THR A 198 -15.63 -4.50 -8.87
N TYR A 199 -15.29 -5.64 -9.49
CA TYR A 199 -14.03 -6.30 -9.20
C TYR A 199 -12.87 -5.42 -9.64
N GLY A 200 -12.82 -5.01 -10.91
CA GLY A 200 -11.70 -4.25 -11.49
C GLY A 200 -11.38 -2.94 -10.78
N GLY A 201 -12.39 -2.25 -10.25
CA GLY A 201 -12.20 -1.03 -9.46
C GLY A 201 -11.92 -1.26 -7.97
N LEU A 202 -12.67 -2.16 -7.32
CA LEU A 202 -12.70 -2.23 -5.85
C LEU A 202 -11.78 -3.29 -5.26
N HIS A 203 -11.43 -4.36 -5.97
CA HIS A 203 -10.70 -5.50 -5.37
C HIS A 203 -9.39 -5.09 -4.68
N ARG A 204 -8.64 -4.14 -5.26
CA ARG A 204 -7.38 -3.64 -4.69
C ARG A 204 -7.60 -2.83 -3.42
N LEU A 205 -8.65 -2.00 -3.40
CA LEU A 205 -9.02 -1.21 -2.23
C LEU A 205 -9.52 -2.13 -1.11
N ALA A 206 -10.38 -3.10 -1.45
CA ALA A 206 -10.92 -4.08 -0.53
C ALA A 206 -9.81 -4.92 0.11
N TRP A 207 -8.85 -5.38 -0.69
CA TRP A 207 -7.65 -6.07 -0.20
C TRP A 207 -6.82 -5.20 0.75
N GLY A 208 -6.56 -3.95 0.35
CA GLY A 208 -5.83 -2.98 1.18
C GLY A 208 -6.54 -2.71 2.52
N ALA A 209 -7.86 -2.58 2.52
CA ALA A 209 -8.66 -2.39 3.72
C ALA A 209 -8.65 -3.63 4.64
N ALA A 210 -8.74 -4.84 4.08
CA ALA A 210 -8.66 -6.09 4.84
C ALA A 210 -7.27 -6.25 5.52
N LEU A 211 -6.19 -5.96 4.80
CA LEU A 211 -4.84 -5.92 5.39
C LEU A 211 -4.69 -4.78 6.40
N GLY A 212 -5.30 -3.63 6.14
CA GLY A 212 -5.34 -2.51 7.08
C GLY A 212 -5.98 -2.90 8.41
N TRP A 213 -7.12 -3.62 8.37
CA TRP A 213 -7.73 -4.19 9.56
C TRP A 213 -6.81 -5.18 10.27
N LEU A 214 -6.18 -6.10 9.54
CA LEU A 214 -5.23 -7.07 10.10
C LEU A 214 -4.11 -6.35 10.88
N VAL A 215 -3.50 -5.33 10.27
CA VAL A 215 -2.43 -4.55 10.91
C VAL A 215 -2.97 -3.81 12.14
N PHE A 216 -4.13 -3.15 12.02
CA PHE A 216 -4.76 -2.41 13.12
C PHE A 216 -5.13 -3.31 14.31
N ALA A 217 -5.73 -4.47 14.05
CA ALA A 217 -6.11 -5.44 15.08
C ALA A 217 -4.88 -6.02 15.78
N CYS A 218 -3.88 -6.46 15.02
CA CYS A 218 -2.61 -6.98 15.56
C CYS A 218 -1.88 -5.94 16.41
N HIS A 219 -1.79 -4.69 15.94
CA HIS A 219 -1.19 -3.59 16.67
C HIS A 219 -1.89 -3.37 18.02
N ASN A 220 -3.22 -3.42 18.05
CA ASN A 220 -4.01 -3.24 19.27
C ASN A 220 -4.11 -4.48 20.17
N GLY A 221 -3.40 -5.57 19.83
CA GLY A 221 -3.35 -6.78 20.64
C GLY A 221 -4.47 -7.79 20.37
N TYR A 222 -5.22 -7.60 19.30
CA TYR A 222 -6.37 -8.42 18.88
C TYR A 222 -6.04 -9.37 17.71
N GLY A 223 -4.86 -10.00 17.75
CA GLY A 223 -4.38 -10.90 16.70
C GLY A 223 -5.18 -12.19 16.55
N ASP A 224 -6.01 -12.52 17.56
CA ASP A 224 -6.90 -13.68 17.57
C ASP A 224 -8.35 -13.22 17.88
N PRO A 225 -9.38 -13.70 17.17
CA PRO A 225 -10.80 -13.42 17.45
C PRO A 225 -11.24 -13.63 18.91
N GLY A 226 -10.52 -14.42 19.72
CA GLY A 226 -10.78 -14.63 21.15
C GLY A 226 -9.89 -13.82 22.11
N SER A 227 -8.95 -13.03 21.62
CA SER A 227 -7.95 -12.36 22.47
C SER A 227 -8.52 -11.16 23.21
N SER A 228 -8.32 -11.14 24.53
CA SER A 228 -8.47 -9.91 25.33
C SER A 228 -7.27 -8.99 25.08
N PRO A 229 -7.44 -7.65 25.19
CA PRO A 229 -6.34 -6.73 24.95
C PRO A 229 -5.16 -7.08 25.85
N ARG A 230 -4.00 -7.35 25.23
CA ARG A 230 -2.74 -7.52 25.97
C ARG A 230 -2.59 -6.31 26.90
N LYS A 231 -2.34 -6.56 28.19
CA LYS A 231 -1.96 -5.49 29.13
C LYS A 231 -0.85 -4.68 28.45
N PRO A 232 -0.88 -3.33 28.51
CA PRO A 232 0.21 -2.54 27.96
C PRO A 232 1.51 -3.11 28.52
N ALA A 233 2.49 -3.34 27.65
CA ALA A 233 3.84 -3.63 28.12
C ALA A 233 4.15 -2.50 29.11
N VAL A 234 4.36 -2.88 30.38
CA VAL A 234 4.95 -1.97 31.34
C VAL A 234 6.21 -1.51 30.64
N GLN A 235 6.31 -0.22 30.30
CA GLN A 235 7.61 0.37 30.07
C GLN A 235 8.33 0.06 31.37
N GLU A 236 9.24 -0.92 31.36
CA GLU A 236 10.27 -1.00 32.36
C GLU A 236 10.93 0.37 32.30
N ASN A 237 10.52 1.23 33.23
CA ASN A 237 11.30 2.37 33.61
C ASN A 237 12.63 1.74 34.01
N VAL A 238 13.59 1.78 33.10
CA VAL A 238 14.99 1.71 33.48
C VAL A 238 15.18 2.99 34.30
N GLU A 239 14.86 2.91 35.58
CA GLU A 239 15.21 3.92 36.55
C GLU A 239 16.72 4.09 36.41
N PRO A 240 17.23 5.29 36.08
CA PRO A 240 18.64 5.53 36.28
C PRO A 240 18.88 5.32 37.78
N HIS A 241 19.81 4.44 38.13
CA HIS A 241 20.32 4.33 39.49
C HIS A 241 20.84 5.70 39.93
N VAL A 242 19.98 6.51 40.54
CA VAL A 242 20.34 7.76 41.20
C VAL A 242 20.62 7.41 42.64
N SER A 243 21.90 7.45 43.00
CA SER A 243 22.37 7.37 44.38
C SER A 243 21.70 8.47 45.20
N THR A 244 21.00 8.07 46.25
CA THR A 244 20.43 8.97 47.25
C THR A 244 21.53 9.81 47.90
N ASN A 245 21.42 11.13 47.80
CA ASN A 245 21.94 12.06 48.79
C ASN A 245 21.08 13.33 48.81
N GLY A 246 20.25 13.44 49.85
CA GLY A 246 19.97 14.65 50.62
C GLY A 246 19.38 15.89 49.95
N VAL A 247 18.24 16.31 50.51
CA VAL A 247 17.81 17.68 50.87
C VAL A 247 16.50 18.15 50.22
N SER A 248 15.64 18.61 51.12
CA SER A 248 14.26 19.07 51.09
C SER A 248 13.97 20.39 50.33
N ASN A 249 12.84 20.47 49.59
CA ASN A 249 11.67 21.34 49.88
C ASN A 249 10.71 21.50 48.66
N PRO A 250 9.42 21.85 48.86
CA PRO A 250 8.37 21.84 47.83
C PRO A 250 8.11 23.23 47.22
N VAL A 251 7.69 23.31 45.95
CA VAL A 251 7.12 24.54 45.36
C VAL A 251 5.94 24.21 44.42
N PHE A 252 4.84 24.93 44.64
CA PHE A 252 3.53 24.89 43.96
C PHE A 252 3.48 25.82 42.71
N MET A 253 2.51 25.51 41.81
CA MET A 253 1.77 26.41 40.86
C MET A 253 2.58 27.07 39.70
N THR A 254 2.08 27.39 38.50
CA THR A 254 0.74 27.48 37.88
C THR A 254 0.88 27.64 36.34
N GLU A 255 -0.11 27.14 35.58
CA GLU A 255 -0.82 27.80 34.45
C GLU A 255 -0.04 28.54 33.32
N ASN A 256 -0.02 27.95 32.11
CA ASN A 256 -0.19 28.63 30.80
C ASN A 256 -0.06 27.62 29.64
N SER A 257 -1.16 26.98 29.25
CA SER A 257 -1.18 25.80 28.37
C SER A 257 -2.02 25.98 27.10
N ILE A 258 -1.86 27.07 26.35
CA ILE A 258 -2.56 27.22 25.05
C ILE A 258 -1.66 27.87 23.96
N THR A 259 -0.74 28.76 24.31
CA THR A 259 0.14 29.44 23.34
C THR A 259 1.38 28.63 22.95
N THR A 260 1.78 27.64 23.73
CA THR A 260 3.01 26.86 23.52
C THR A 260 2.86 25.74 22.48
N GLU A 261 1.64 25.26 22.22
CA GLU A 261 1.42 24.09 21.35
C GLU A 261 1.61 24.43 19.86
N LYS A 262 1.28 25.66 19.44
CA LYS A 262 1.45 26.10 18.04
C LYS A 262 2.91 26.38 17.69
N THR A 263 3.68 26.95 18.61
CA THR A 263 5.12 27.19 18.44
C THR A 263 5.94 25.90 18.52
N LEU A 264 5.52 24.91 19.33
CA LEU A 264 6.20 23.62 19.40
C LEU A 264 6.04 22.78 18.11
N LYS A 265 4.90 22.90 17.42
CA LYS A 265 4.68 22.24 16.11
C LYS A 265 5.57 22.81 15.01
N ALA A 266 5.85 24.12 15.03
CA ALA A 266 6.76 24.74 14.07
C ALA A 266 8.23 24.38 14.31
N SER A 267 8.65 24.27 15.58
CA SER A 267 10.05 23.96 15.94
C SER A 267 10.47 22.52 15.55
N LYS A 268 9.56 21.54 15.65
CA LYS A 268 9.84 20.14 15.26
C LYS A 268 10.04 19.94 13.74
N ILE A 269 9.68 20.92 12.92
CA ILE A 269 9.86 20.85 11.45
C ILE A 269 11.32 21.13 11.06
N VAL A 270 12.08 21.90 11.86
CA VAL A 270 13.47 22.25 11.54
C VAL A 270 14.45 21.15 11.95
N THR A 271 14.08 20.25 12.87
CA THR A 271 14.95 19.16 13.34
C THR A 271 14.72 17.83 12.60
N ALA A 272 13.75 17.76 11.68
CA ALA A 272 13.35 16.51 11.00
C ALA A 272 13.47 16.54 9.47
N LEU A 273 14.03 17.61 8.91
CA LEU A 273 14.56 17.69 7.54
C LEU A 273 16.09 17.66 7.61
#